data_AF-A0A4Y9STT3-F1
#
_entry.id   AF-A0A4Y9STT3-F1
#
_cell.length_a   1.000
_cell.length_b   1.000
_cell.length_c   1.000
_cell.angle_alpha   90.00
_cell.angle_beta   90.00
_cell.angle_gamma   90.00
#
_symmetry.space_group_name_H-M   'P 1'
#
loop_
_entity.id
_entity.type
_entity.pdbx_description
1 polymer ?
#
loop_
_entity_poly.entity_id
_entity_poly.type
_entity_poly.pdbx_seq_one_letter_code
_entity_poly.pdbx_strand_id
1 'polypeptide(L)'
;MKTTVAALAAMLFCAGAQAGVTQEQIDYWTLQYTGAELPQSLAQCGDPKIPDATFATRESSAVVERFTRWSACYQAAVDRLTLQGAPINNVPADVRFAMTVEQYRTAARRADVAYARAVDHIAAEAAPVIARFDAWAGRTAAWQRRAGWSSGITQMAASYSGGGANYNIVRAIR
;
A
#
# COMPACT_ATOMS: atom_id res chain seq x y z
N MET A 1 -48.33 35.14 49.73
CA MET A 1 -47.57 33.90 49.98
C MET A 1 -47.25 33.23 48.65
N LYS A 2 -45.95 33.02 48.37
CA LYS A 2 -45.33 31.93 47.59
C LYS A 2 -45.80 31.70 46.13
N THR A 3 -45.03 32.15 45.11
CA THR A 3 -43.99 31.41 44.31
C THR A 3 -44.58 30.28 43.46
N THR A 4 -44.41 30.23 42.13
CA THR A 4 -43.21 29.79 41.36
C THR A 4 -43.48 30.05 39.86
N VAL A 5 -42.72 30.81 39.06
CA VAL A 5 -41.34 30.67 38.52
C VAL A 5 -41.04 29.34 37.81
N ALA A 6 -41.04 29.46 36.46
CA ALA A 6 -40.15 28.87 35.46
C ALA A 6 -39.85 27.36 35.47
N ALA A 7 -40.45 26.66 34.50
CA ALA A 7 -39.93 25.42 33.96
C ALA A 7 -38.71 25.73 33.06
N LEU A 8 -37.52 25.58 33.61
CA LEU A 8 -36.26 25.63 32.87
C LEU A 8 -36.00 24.30 32.18
N ALA A 9 -35.67 24.41 30.90
CA ALA A 9 -35.28 23.35 29.99
C ALA A 9 -34.09 22.54 30.53
N ALA A 10 -34.35 21.28 30.87
CA ALA A 10 -33.30 20.25 30.91
C ALA A 10 -33.18 19.64 29.51
N MET A 11 -32.59 20.38 28.57
CA MET A 11 -31.97 19.73 27.42
C MET A 11 -30.75 18.99 27.97
N LEU A 12 -30.93 17.69 28.18
CA LEU A 12 -29.83 16.75 28.31
C LEU A 12 -28.93 16.94 27.09
N PHE A 13 -27.84 17.68 27.27
CA PHE A 13 -26.64 17.43 26.51
C PHE A 13 -26.32 15.95 26.73
N CYS A 14 -26.45 15.15 25.68
CA CYS A 14 -25.69 13.92 25.55
C CYS A 14 -24.20 14.27 25.52
N ALA A 15 -23.67 14.75 26.65
CA ALA A 15 -22.26 14.69 26.97
C ALA A 15 -21.98 13.21 27.25
N GLY A 16 -21.94 12.42 26.17
CA GLY A 16 -21.27 11.15 26.21
C GLY A 16 -19.86 11.45 26.64
N ALA A 17 -19.52 11.09 27.87
CA ALA A 17 -18.16 11.11 28.36
C ALA A 17 -17.31 10.29 27.39
N GLN A 18 -16.59 10.97 26.49
CA GLN A 18 -15.58 10.36 25.66
C GLN A 18 -14.43 10.02 26.62
N ALA A 19 -14.44 8.79 27.14
CA ALA A 19 -13.35 8.31 27.94
C ALA A 19 -12.07 8.34 27.09
N GLY A 20 -11.13 9.23 27.46
CA GLY A 20 -9.71 8.94 27.35
C GLY A 20 -8.95 9.36 26.08
N VAL A 21 -9.50 10.20 25.18
CA VAL A 21 -8.65 10.80 24.14
C VAL A 21 -7.75 11.86 24.77
N THR A 22 -6.45 11.59 24.76
CA THR A 22 -5.41 12.46 25.31
C THR A 22 -4.92 13.46 24.28
N GLN A 23 -4.36 14.59 24.74
CA GLN A 23 -3.73 15.55 23.83
C GLN A 23 -2.55 14.90 23.09
N GLU A 24 -1.84 13.99 23.74
CA GLU A 24 -0.74 13.22 23.16
C GLU A 24 -1.18 12.39 21.95
N GLN A 25 -2.40 11.82 21.97
CA GLN A 25 -2.95 11.11 20.80
C GLN A 25 -3.22 12.07 19.65
N ILE A 26 -3.77 13.26 19.92
CA ILE A 26 -4.00 14.28 18.88
C ILE A 26 -2.66 14.79 18.33
N ASP A 27 -1.69 15.05 19.21
CA ASP A 27 -0.34 15.50 18.87
C ASP A 27 0.40 14.45 18.04
N TYR A 28 0.21 13.16 18.31
CA TYR A 28 0.75 12.11 17.47
C TYR A 28 0.29 12.31 16.01
N TRP A 29 -1.00 12.41 15.76
CA TRP A 29 -1.53 12.53 14.39
C TRP A 29 -1.25 13.89 13.73
N THR A 30 -1.13 14.96 14.50
CA THR A 30 -0.92 16.32 13.99
C THR A 30 0.54 16.75 13.90
N LEU A 31 1.43 16.17 14.72
CA LEU A 31 2.82 16.61 14.87
C LEU A 31 3.84 15.50 14.63
N GLN A 32 3.50 14.24 14.86
CA GLN A 32 4.48 13.13 14.88
C GLN A 32 4.25 12.05 13.83
N TYR A 33 3.03 11.90 13.30
CA TYR A 33 2.70 10.83 12.38
C TYR A 33 3.55 10.93 11.11
N THR A 34 4.24 9.83 10.80
CA THR A 34 5.14 9.69 9.66
C THR A 34 4.69 8.64 8.66
N GLY A 35 3.85 7.67 9.09
CA GLY A 35 3.47 6.49 8.31
C GLY A 35 4.61 5.48 8.11
N ALA A 36 5.60 5.44 9.01
CA ALA A 36 6.75 4.52 8.90
C ALA A 36 6.35 3.03 8.96
N GLU A 37 5.16 2.74 9.47
CA GLU A 37 4.55 1.41 9.51
C GLU A 37 3.89 0.99 8.20
N LEU A 38 3.54 1.93 7.32
CA LEU A 38 2.81 1.64 6.08
C LEU A 38 3.55 0.66 5.17
N PRO A 39 4.88 0.78 4.95
CA PRO A 39 5.62 -0.17 4.13
C PRO A 39 5.86 -1.53 4.78
N GLN A 40 5.68 -1.69 6.10
CA GLN A 40 6.03 -2.94 6.80
C GLN A 40 5.25 -4.15 6.30
N SER A 41 4.07 -3.92 5.71
CA SER A 41 3.29 -4.97 5.05
C SER A 41 4.03 -5.63 3.88
N LEU A 42 4.99 -4.94 3.25
CA LEU A 42 5.84 -5.48 2.20
C LEU A 42 6.85 -6.50 2.68
N ALA A 43 7.28 -6.45 3.94
CA ALA A 43 8.26 -7.40 4.48
C ALA A 43 7.76 -8.86 4.40
N GLN A 44 6.44 -9.05 4.23
CA GLN A 44 5.79 -10.34 4.01
C GLN A 44 5.96 -10.86 2.57
N CYS A 45 6.23 -9.97 1.60
CA CYS A 45 6.44 -10.31 0.21
C CYS A 45 7.89 -10.71 -0.03
N GLY A 46 8.24 -11.93 0.37
CA GLY A 46 9.61 -12.46 0.24
C GLY A 46 10.18 -12.35 -1.19
N ASP A 47 11.46 -11.97 -1.29
CA ASP A 47 12.15 -11.76 -2.57
C ASP A 47 12.15 -13.05 -3.43
N PRO A 48 11.58 -13.05 -4.65
CA PRO A 48 11.55 -14.22 -5.49
C PRO A 48 12.95 -14.60 -5.96
N LYS A 49 13.28 -15.89 -5.84
CA LYS A 49 14.52 -16.43 -6.42
C LYS A 49 14.44 -16.41 -7.95
N ILE A 50 15.15 -15.45 -8.54
CA ILE A 50 15.31 -15.29 -9.99
C ILE A 50 16.77 -15.62 -10.34
N PRO A 51 17.05 -16.74 -11.03
CA PRO A 51 18.40 -17.08 -11.47
C PRO A 51 18.85 -16.17 -12.62
N ASP A 52 20.14 -16.19 -12.95
CA ASP A 52 20.65 -15.42 -14.09
C ASP A 52 20.02 -15.86 -15.40
N ALA A 53 19.92 -17.16 -15.66
CA ALA A 53 19.21 -17.71 -16.80
C ALA A 53 18.62 -19.06 -16.45
N THR A 54 17.59 -19.46 -17.19
CA THR A 54 17.06 -20.83 -17.16
C THR A 54 17.09 -21.39 -18.57
N PHE A 55 17.44 -22.67 -18.69
CA PHE A 55 17.54 -23.36 -19.98
C PHE A 55 16.54 -24.51 -20.09
N ALA A 56 15.85 -24.86 -19.00
CA ALA A 56 14.79 -25.85 -18.99
C ALA A 56 13.41 -25.20 -18.79
N THR A 57 12.41 -25.69 -19.54
CA THR A 57 11.02 -25.20 -19.47
C THR A 57 10.48 -25.17 -18.05
N ARG A 58 10.69 -26.26 -17.28
CA ARG A 58 10.19 -26.40 -15.91
C ARG A 58 10.78 -25.35 -14.98
N GLU A 59 12.05 -25.02 -15.15
CA GLU A 59 12.72 -23.98 -14.36
C GLU A 59 12.15 -22.61 -14.69
N SER A 60 11.94 -22.32 -15.98
CA SER A 60 11.34 -21.05 -16.41
C SER A 60 9.93 -20.87 -15.85
N SER A 61 9.09 -21.89 -15.92
CA SER A 61 7.74 -21.86 -15.32
C SER A 61 7.79 -21.58 -13.83
N ALA A 62 8.74 -22.21 -13.11
CA ALA A 62 8.89 -21.99 -11.67
C ALA A 62 9.35 -20.57 -11.33
N VAL A 63 10.19 -19.94 -12.17
CA VAL A 63 10.60 -18.52 -12.00
C VAL A 63 9.39 -17.61 -12.20
N VAL A 64 8.61 -17.82 -13.26
CA VAL A 64 7.38 -17.05 -13.53
C VAL A 64 6.42 -17.17 -12.35
N GLU A 65 6.15 -18.38 -11.89
CA GLU A 65 5.23 -18.63 -10.77
C GLU A 65 5.67 -17.91 -9.47
N ARG A 66 6.98 -17.91 -9.16
CA ARG A 66 7.53 -17.17 -8.01
C ARG A 66 7.34 -15.67 -8.17
N PHE A 67 7.63 -15.12 -9.35
CA PHE A 67 7.46 -13.70 -9.63
C PHE A 67 5.98 -13.30 -9.57
N THR A 68 5.07 -14.11 -10.12
CA THR A 68 3.62 -13.88 -10.06
C THR A 68 3.13 -13.83 -8.61
N ARG A 69 3.55 -14.77 -7.76
CA ARG A 69 3.19 -14.74 -6.32
C ARG A 69 3.71 -13.50 -5.63
N TRP A 70 4.97 -13.13 -5.88
CA TRP A 70 5.57 -11.93 -5.33
C TRP A 70 4.79 -10.68 -5.78
N SER A 71 4.51 -10.55 -7.08
CA SER A 71 3.75 -9.42 -7.65
C SER A 71 2.34 -9.31 -7.08
N ALA A 72 1.65 -10.43 -6.88
CA ALA A 72 0.31 -10.45 -6.28
C ALA A 72 0.34 -10.04 -4.79
N CYS A 73 1.34 -10.50 -4.03
CA CYS A 73 1.56 -10.05 -2.66
C CYS A 73 1.77 -8.53 -2.60
N TYR A 74 2.60 -8.03 -3.52
CA TYR A 74 2.97 -6.63 -3.61
C TYR A 74 1.76 -5.73 -3.92
N GLN A 75 0.95 -6.13 -4.90
CA GLN A 75 -0.30 -5.46 -5.24
C GLN A 75 -1.26 -5.44 -4.07
N ALA A 76 -1.43 -6.57 -3.38
CA ALA A 76 -2.29 -6.61 -2.20
C ALA A 76 -1.82 -5.64 -1.10
N ALA A 77 -0.52 -5.36 -0.98
CA ALA A 77 -0.01 -4.36 -0.05
C ALA A 77 -0.34 -2.93 -0.51
N VAL A 78 -0.14 -2.62 -1.79
CA VAL A 78 -0.52 -1.32 -2.39
C VAL A 78 -2.03 -1.08 -2.30
N ASP A 79 -2.83 -2.09 -2.61
CA ASP A 79 -4.28 -2.03 -2.55
C ASP A 79 -4.74 -1.73 -1.12
N ARG A 80 -4.12 -2.33 -0.10
CA ARG A 80 -4.44 -2.01 1.31
C ARG A 80 -4.16 -0.55 1.67
N LEU A 81 -3.18 0.08 1.04
CA LEU A 81 -2.88 1.51 1.26
C LEU A 81 -3.89 2.43 0.55
N THR A 82 -4.47 1.98 -0.56
CA THR A 82 -5.38 2.79 -1.40
C THR A 82 -6.87 2.54 -1.11
N LEU A 83 -7.23 1.32 -0.68
CA LEU A 83 -8.62 0.90 -0.40
C LEU A 83 -9.20 1.46 0.91
N GLN A 84 -8.37 2.04 1.78
CA GLN A 84 -8.82 2.65 3.05
C GLN A 84 -9.53 4.02 2.85
N GLY A 85 -9.65 4.49 1.62
CA GLY A 85 -10.18 5.81 1.30
C GLY A 85 -9.17 6.91 1.62
N ALA A 86 -9.64 8.09 2.02
CA ALA A 86 -8.75 9.19 2.39
C ALA A 86 -7.83 8.78 3.57
N PRO A 87 -6.51 9.03 3.51
CA PRO A 87 -5.55 8.64 4.55
C PRO A 87 -5.97 8.97 5.99
N ILE A 88 -6.68 10.08 6.18
CA ILE A 88 -7.26 10.51 7.47
C ILE A 88 -8.21 9.48 8.10
N ASN A 89 -8.76 8.53 7.34
CA ASN A 89 -9.60 7.45 7.87
C ASN A 89 -8.83 6.45 8.74
N ASN A 90 -7.49 6.46 8.68
CA ASN A 90 -6.64 5.62 9.53
C ASN A 90 -6.42 6.23 10.92
N VAL A 91 -6.81 7.49 11.13
CA VAL A 91 -6.91 8.07 12.47
C VAL A 91 -8.09 7.42 13.20
N PRO A 92 -7.91 6.89 14.43
CA PRO A 92 -9.01 6.37 15.23
C PRO A 92 -10.18 7.36 15.30
N ALA A 93 -11.41 6.86 15.13
CA ALA A 93 -12.57 7.71 14.95
C ALA A 93 -12.81 8.63 16.17
N ASP A 94 -12.60 8.13 17.37
CA ASP A 94 -12.64 8.87 18.63
C ASP A 94 -11.63 10.04 18.64
N VAL A 95 -10.38 9.77 18.25
CA VAL A 95 -9.34 10.81 18.14
C VAL A 95 -9.71 11.84 17.08
N ARG A 96 -10.21 11.39 15.93
CA ARG A 96 -10.63 12.25 14.82
C ARG A 96 -11.81 13.15 15.17
N PHE A 97 -12.76 12.66 15.96
CA PHE A 97 -13.91 13.44 16.45
C PHE A 97 -13.56 14.36 17.62
N ALA A 98 -12.47 14.09 18.34
CA ALA A 98 -11.95 14.97 19.39
C ALA A 98 -11.11 16.14 18.84
N MET A 99 -10.65 16.06 17.58
CA MET A 99 -9.87 17.12 16.94
C MET A 99 -10.71 18.37 16.64
N THR A 100 -10.11 19.54 16.78
CA THR A 100 -10.61 20.76 16.15
C THR A 100 -10.53 20.65 14.61
N VAL A 101 -11.25 21.53 13.91
CA VAL A 101 -11.19 21.58 12.42
C VAL A 101 -9.76 21.79 11.92
N GLU A 102 -8.95 22.60 12.61
CA GLU A 102 -7.57 22.87 12.21
C GLU A 102 -6.64 21.67 12.48
N GLN A 103 -6.81 21.00 13.62
CA GLN A 103 -6.10 19.76 13.94
C GLN A 103 -6.44 18.67 12.92
N TYR A 104 -7.72 18.49 12.59
CA TYR A 104 -8.16 17.54 11.57
C TYR A 104 -7.50 17.81 10.21
N ARG A 105 -7.52 19.07 9.74
CA ARG A 105 -6.89 19.45 8.46
C ARG A 105 -5.39 19.21 8.47
N THR A 106 -4.73 19.47 9.59
CA THR A 106 -3.29 19.24 9.75
C THR A 106 -2.97 17.75 9.74
N ALA A 107 -3.71 16.94 10.50
CA ALA A 107 -3.59 15.48 10.48
C ALA A 107 -3.83 14.91 9.08
N ALA A 108 -4.85 15.42 8.36
CA ALA A 108 -5.17 14.95 7.02
C ALA A 108 -4.01 15.19 6.04
N ARG A 109 -3.48 16.43 5.98
CA ARG A 109 -2.32 16.74 5.12
C ARG A 109 -1.11 15.89 5.46
N ARG A 110 -0.86 15.64 6.74
CA ARG A 110 0.27 14.80 7.16
C ARG A 110 0.08 13.35 6.77
N ALA A 111 -1.13 12.83 6.93
CA ALA A 111 -1.48 11.50 6.48
C ALA A 111 -1.31 11.39 4.96
N ASP A 112 -1.76 12.37 4.18
CA ASP A 112 -1.56 12.38 2.72
C ASP A 112 -0.07 12.31 2.34
N VAL A 113 0.78 13.12 2.97
CA VAL A 113 2.23 13.10 2.73
C VAL A 113 2.86 11.78 3.16
N ALA A 114 2.43 11.21 4.30
CA ALA A 114 2.90 9.92 4.78
C ALA A 114 2.56 8.78 3.80
N TYR A 115 1.33 8.76 3.28
CA TYR A 115 0.88 7.77 2.32
C TYR A 115 1.58 7.92 0.96
N ALA A 116 1.76 9.14 0.47
CA ALA A 116 2.52 9.38 -0.76
C ALA A 116 3.95 8.85 -0.64
N ARG A 117 4.64 9.15 0.48
CA ARG A 117 6.00 8.62 0.74
C ARG A 117 6.02 7.11 0.86
N ALA A 118 5.02 6.50 1.48
CA ALA A 118 4.93 5.06 1.58
C ALA A 118 4.80 4.43 0.18
N VAL A 119 3.92 4.97 -0.66
CA VAL A 119 3.73 4.54 -2.06
C VAL A 119 5.03 4.67 -2.86
N ASP A 120 5.76 5.78 -2.74
CA ASP A 120 7.06 5.98 -3.40
C ASP A 120 8.11 4.97 -2.93
N HIS A 121 8.21 4.78 -1.61
CA HIS A 121 9.14 3.84 -1.00
C HIS A 121 8.87 2.41 -1.46
N ILE A 122 7.59 2.02 -1.49
CA ILE A 122 7.12 0.76 -2.04
C ILE A 122 7.63 0.65 -3.49
N ALA A 123 7.26 1.55 -4.41
CA ALA A 123 7.76 1.45 -5.79
C ALA A 123 9.29 1.36 -5.92
N ALA A 124 10.04 2.06 -5.06
CA ALA A 124 11.50 1.96 -5.02
C ALA A 124 11.99 0.55 -4.62
N GLU A 125 11.36 -0.10 -3.65
CA GLU A 125 11.69 -1.48 -3.25
C GLU A 125 11.30 -2.53 -4.30
N ALA A 126 10.22 -2.32 -5.04
CA ALA A 126 9.80 -3.24 -6.11
C ALA A 126 10.72 -3.20 -7.34
N ALA A 127 11.23 -2.01 -7.68
CA ALA A 127 12.00 -1.75 -8.88
C ALA A 127 13.17 -2.74 -9.13
N PRO A 128 14.05 -3.07 -8.15
CA PRO A 128 15.14 -4.01 -8.39
C PRO A 128 14.69 -5.45 -8.64
N VAL A 129 13.56 -5.90 -8.07
CA VAL A 129 13.01 -7.24 -8.32
C VAL A 129 12.49 -7.34 -9.75
N ILE A 130 11.77 -6.31 -10.19
CA ILE A 130 11.24 -6.19 -11.55
C ILE A 130 12.37 -6.17 -12.57
N ALA A 131 13.39 -5.35 -12.33
CA ALA A 131 14.56 -5.26 -13.21
C ALA A 131 15.29 -6.61 -13.34
N ARG A 132 15.43 -7.37 -12.24
CA ARG A 132 16.01 -8.73 -12.27
C ARG A 132 15.16 -9.69 -13.09
N PHE A 133 13.84 -9.65 -12.94
CA PHE A 133 12.92 -10.48 -13.70
C PHE A 133 12.98 -10.17 -15.21
N ASP A 134 12.93 -8.89 -15.58
CA ASP A 134 13.04 -8.44 -16.97
C ASP A 134 14.36 -8.87 -17.61
N ALA A 135 15.47 -8.71 -16.89
CA ALA A 135 16.78 -9.14 -17.36
C ALA A 135 16.86 -10.66 -17.55
N TRP A 136 16.33 -11.45 -16.62
CA TRP A 136 16.22 -12.91 -16.74
C TRP A 136 15.35 -13.32 -17.93
N ALA A 137 14.19 -12.69 -18.11
CA ALA A 137 13.27 -12.97 -19.20
C ALA A 137 13.92 -12.69 -20.56
N GLY A 138 14.63 -11.56 -20.70
CA GLY A 138 15.37 -11.20 -21.90
C GLY A 138 16.45 -12.22 -22.27
N ARG A 139 17.25 -12.66 -21.29
CA ARG A 139 18.30 -13.69 -21.49
C ARG A 139 17.72 -15.05 -21.86
N THR A 140 16.65 -15.48 -21.18
CA THR A 140 15.97 -16.75 -21.45
C THR A 140 15.37 -16.76 -22.86
N ALA A 141 14.69 -15.68 -23.25
CA ALA A 141 14.13 -15.55 -24.59
C ALA A 141 15.22 -15.55 -25.69
N ALA A 142 16.36 -14.88 -25.45
CA ALA A 142 17.48 -14.89 -26.38
C ALA A 142 18.09 -16.29 -26.55
N TRP A 143 18.21 -17.06 -25.47
CA TRP A 143 18.68 -18.43 -25.53
C TRP A 143 17.71 -19.34 -26.31
N GLN A 144 16.40 -19.26 -26.03
CA GLN A 144 15.38 -20.07 -26.71
C GLN A 144 15.38 -19.84 -28.23
N ARG A 145 15.51 -18.58 -28.67
CA ARG A 145 15.63 -18.26 -30.11
C ARG A 145 16.85 -18.93 -30.74
N ARG A 146 18.00 -18.91 -30.07
CA ARG A 146 19.22 -19.57 -30.57
C ARG A 146 19.11 -21.09 -30.58
N ALA A 147 18.36 -21.66 -29.64
CA ALA A 147 18.11 -23.10 -29.54
C ALA A 147 17.05 -23.62 -30.53
N GLY A 148 16.45 -22.75 -31.35
CA GLY A 148 15.39 -23.13 -32.29
C GLY A 148 14.04 -23.45 -31.63
N TRP A 149 13.83 -23.00 -30.40
CA TRP A 149 12.58 -23.23 -29.66
C TRP A 149 11.50 -22.21 -30.05
N SER A 150 10.29 -22.69 -30.37
CA SER A 150 9.13 -21.83 -30.66
C SER A 150 8.44 -21.35 -29.37
N SER A 151 8.74 -20.09 -29.01
CA SER A 151 7.92 -19.02 -28.41
C SER A 151 7.05 -19.21 -27.14
N GLY A 152 6.78 -20.40 -26.61
CA GLY A 152 5.80 -20.55 -25.51
C GLY A 152 6.11 -19.71 -24.25
N ILE A 153 7.37 -19.73 -23.79
CA ILE A 153 7.80 -18.96 -22.62
C ILE A 153 8.01 -17.48 -22.96
N THR A 154 8.49 -17.18 -24.17
CA THR A 154 8.64 -15.79 -24.66
C THR A 154 7.29 -15.07 -24.70
N GLN A 155 6.21 -15.76 -25.08
CA GLN A 155 4.85 -15.20 -25.06
C GLN A 155 4.34 -14.96 -23.64
N MET A 156 4.61 -15.88 -22.71
CA MET A 156 4.26 -15.68 -21.30
C MET A 156 5.03 -14.50 -20.71
N ALA A 157 6.35 -14.44 -20.86
CA ALA A 157 7.15 -13.31 -20.37
C ALA A 157 6.73 -11.98 -21.02
N ALA A 158 6.44 -11.98 -22.34
CA ALA A 158 5.96 -10.80 -23.05
C ALA A 158 4.58 -10.33 -22.56
N SER A 159 3.70 -11.25 -22.15
CA SER A 159 2.41 -10.89 -21.55
C SER A 159 2.56 -10.21 -20.18
N TYR A 160 3.67 -10.50 -19.45
CA TYR A 160 4.03 -9.79 -18.23
C TYR A 160 4.70 -8.45 -18.51
N SER A 161 5.69 -8.39 -19.41
CA SER A 161 6.38 -7.13 -19.74
C SER A 161 5.51 -6.14 -20.56
N GLY A 162 4.44 -6.62 -21.20
CA GLY A 162 3.61 -5.89 -22.15
C GLY A 162 2.39 -5.15 -21.59
N GLY A 163 2.23 -5.05 -20.27
CA GLY A 163 1.14 -4.23 -19.68
C GLY A 163 -0.15 -4.99 -19.36
N GLY A 164 -0.05 -6.27 -18.98
CA GLY A 164 -1.15 -6.92 -18.24
C GLY A 164 -1.47 -6.13 -16.97
N ALA A 165 -2.73 -6.20 -16.48
CA ALA A 165 -3.24 -5.41 -15.35
C ALA A 165 -2.30 -5.38 -14.12
N ASN A 166 -1.52 -6.44 -13.92
CA ASN A 166 -0.53 -6.55 -12.84
C ASN A 166 0.73 -5.69 -13.00
N TYR A 167 1.17 -5.40 -14.24
CA TYR A 167 2.32 -4.54 -14.53
C TYR A 167 1.94 -3.05 -14.53
N ASN A 168 0.67 -2.74 -14.85
CA ASN A 168 0.19 -1.36 -14.90
C ASN A 168 0.18 -0.71 -13.51
N ILE A 169 -0.06 -1.43 -12.42
CA ILE A 169 -0.04 -0.84 -11.08
C ILE A 169 1.39 -0.44 -10.67
N VAL A 170 2.40 -1.29 -10.89
CA VAL A 170 3.79 -0.93 -10.53
C VAL A 170 4.35 0.18 -11.42
N ARG A 171 3.84 0.33 -12.65
CA ARG A 171 4.16 1.45 -13.54
C ARG A 171 3.35 2.70 -13.24
N ALA A 172 2.12 2.58 -12.73
CA ALA A 172 1.25 3.69 -12.34
C ALA A 172 1.65 4.34 -11.01
N ILE A 173 2.58 3.73 -10.26
CA ILE A 173 3.22 4.34 -9.10
C ILE A 173 4.43 5.21 -9.52
N ARG A 174 4.83 5.24 -10.80
CA ARG A 174 5.72 6.28 -11.36
C ARG A 174 4.91 7.43 -11.95
#